data_AF-A0A2S6WEW7-F1
#
_entry.id   AF-A0A2S6WEW7-F1
#
_cell.length_a   1.000
_cell.length_b   1.000
_cell.length_c   1.000
_cell.angle_alpha   90.00
_cell.angle_beta   90.00
_cell.angle_gamma   90.00
#
_symmetry.space_group_name_H-M   'P 1'
#
loop_
_entity.id
_entity.type
_entity.pdbx_description
1 polymer ?
#
loop_
_entity_poly.entity_id
_entity_poly.type
_entity_poly.pdbx_seq_one_letter_code
_entity_poly.pdbx_strand_id
1 'polypeptide(L)'
;MRTHHRDEERESAAASRRTVRRPEQDPGTARLLGLQESAGNDAVTESLRRSGHPGALHGAPVQRAPKRGHEESTEGEIDPLAVSTLGQQLGHEDTYKGGRGRKLPKDREQAACWEWAVRAATDDTGISHGDCWEYLTSMPFVDDSKLDQLAPAVKAELGQLRASITAAGLAFDPDRMRPPAEGDVRPFMEQSMRAFVTSHGLRIATDRPAAWVVCNYKVSAGVAAPDHFWIELPDPNTGARVVLQTVPDIPYVEAGGPELRWHEKDSVKERQSEHEEHRKIEVPVAALKGRHTQIINGILETGRRTRAKAGRA
;
A
#
# COMPACT_ATOMS: atom_id res chain seq x y z
N MET A 1 -60.71 -27.69 25.12
CA MET A 1 -60.29 -28.74 26.06
C MET A 1 -58.91 -28.40 26.59
N ARG A 2 -58.78 -28.35 27.92
CA ARG A 2 -57.58 -28.00 28.71
C ARG A 2 -56.80 -29.25 29.11
N THR A 3 -55.47 -29.11 29.24
CA THR A 3 -54.56 -29.64 30.30
C THR A 3 -53.20 -28.93 30.04
N HIS A 4 -52.65 -27.96 30.79
CA HIS A 4 -52.24 -27.82 32.21
C HIS A 4 -51.17 -28.81 32.74
N HIS A 5 -49.92 -28.34 32.89
CA HIS A 5 -49.04 -28.40 34.08
C HIS A 5 -47.73 -27.62 33.79
N ARG A 6 -47.46 -26.43 34.37
CA ARG A 6 -46.83 -26.08 35.69
C ARG A 6 -45.48 -26.77 35.91
N ASP A 7 -44.35 -26.04 35.86
CA ASP A 7 -43.72 -25.21 36.92
C ASP A 7 -43.30 -26.00 38.17
N GLU A 8 -41.99 -26.01 38.43
CA GLU A 8 -41.29 -25.84 39.72
C GLU A 8 -39.78 -25.96 39.41
N GLU A 9 -38.99 -24.88 39.60
CA GLU A 9 -38.18 -24.61 40.82
C GLU A 9 -37.09 -25.67 41.08
N ARG A 10 -35.88 -25.42 41.59
CA ARG A 10 -34.99 -24.29 41.88
C ARG A 10 -33.74 -25.00 42.44
N GLU A 11 -32.55 -24.41 42.26
CA GLU A 11 -31.34 -24.58 43.10
C GLU A 11 -30.97 -25.96 43.68
N SER A 12 -29.81 -26.48 43.27
CA SER A 12 -28.75 -26.82 44.24
C SER A 12 -27.39 -26.93 43.56
N ALA A 13 -26.45 -26.19 44.12
CA ALA A 13 -25.05 -26.08 43.75
C ALA A 13 -24.27 -27.38 43.97
N ALA A 14 -23.27 -27.66 43.13
CA ALA A 14 -21.86 -27.67 43.51
C ALA A 14 -20.97 -28.37 42.47
N ALA A 15 -19.85 -27.71 42.19
CA ALA A 15 -18.55 -28.30 41.88
C ALA A 15 -18.36 -29.08 40.55
N SER A 16 -17.87 -28.35 39.54
CA SER A 16 -16.63 -28.74 38.86
C SER A 16 -15.96 -27.50 38.25
N ARG A 17 -15.14 -26.83 39.07
CA ARG A 17 -14.19 -25.81 38.63
C ARG A 17 -13.12 -26.49 37.77
N ARG A 18 -13.13 -26.26 36.46
CA ARG A 18 -11.93 -26.43 35.61
C ARG A 18 -11.32 -25.04 35.41
N THR A 19 -10.32 -24.75 36.23
CA THR A 19 -9.40 -23.63 36.08
C THR A 19 -8.65 -23.77 34.75
N VAL A 20 -8.99 -22.93 33.77
CA VAL A 20 -8.12 -22.69 32.62
C VAL A 20 -6.97 -21.83 33.10
N ARG A 21 -5.78 -22.44 33.23
CA ARG A 21 -4.53 -21.75 33.54
C ARG A 21 -4.23 -20.72 32.45
N ARG A 22 -4.10 -19.46 32.88
CA ARG A 22 -3.46 -18.38 32.12
C ARG A 22 -2.00 -18.79 31.87
N PRO A 23 -1.42 -18.65 30.67
CA PRO A 23 0.00 -18.89 30.48
C PRO A 23 0.79 -17.86 31.30
N GLU A 24 1.67 -18.34 32.18
CA GLU A 24 2.70 -17.53 32.81
C GLU A 24 3.51 -16.85 31.71
N GLN A 25 3.52 -15.53 31.69
CA GLN A 25 4.47 -14.77 30.88
C GLN A 25 5.87 -15.11 31.38
N ASP A 26 6.65 -15.72 30.50
CA ASP A 26 8.04 -16.04 30.74
C ASP A 26 8.82 -14.74 31.05
N PRO A 27 9.41 -14.60 32.26
CA PRO A 27 10.15 -13.40 32.65
C PRO A 27 11.38 -13.13 31.77
N GLY A 28 11.80 -14.09 30.94
CA GLY A 28 12.85 -13.89 29.93
C GLY A 28 12.42 -12.99 28.77
N THR A 29 11.16 -13.07 28.34
CA THR A 29 10.67 -12.33 27.14
C THR A 29 10.49 -10.85 27.42
N ALA A 30 10.01 -10.50 28.62
CA ALA A 30 9.89 -9.11 29.06
C ALA A 30 11.25 -8.39 29.19
N ARG A 31 12.31 -9.15 29.53
CA ARG A 31 13.67 -8.61 29.67
C ARG A 31 14.34 -8.31 28.32
N LEU A 32 14.01 -9.08 27.28
CA LEU A 32 14.50 -8.88 25.91
C LEU A 32 13.83 -7.66 25.24
N LEU A 33 12.53 -7.48 25.44
CA LEU A 33 11.79 -6.30 24.96
C LEU A 33 12.28 -5.00 25.62
N GLY A 34 12.53 -5.01 26.93
CA GLY A 34 13.10 -3.84 27.61
C GLY A 34 14.54 -3.49 27.21
N LEU A 35 15.34 -4.47 26.77
CA LEU A 35 16.66 -4.25 26.18
C LEU A 35 16.59 -3.69 24.75
N GLN A 36 15.56 -4.08 24.00
CA GLN A 36 15.29 -3.59 22.65
C GLN A 36 14.89 -2.09 22.66
N GLU A 37 14.14 -1.66 23.68
CA GLU A 37 13.73 -0.26 23.87
C GLU A 37 14.87 0.65 24.37
N SER A 38 15.88 0.12 25.06
CA SER A 38 16.93 0.93 25.72
C SER A 38 18.30 0.94 25.00
N ALA A 39 18.67 -0.10 24.24
CA ALA A 39 20.01 -0.23 23.65
C ALA A 39 20.02 -0.39 22.11
N GLY A 40 18.85 -0.47 21.47
CA GLY A 40 18.71 -0.70 20.03
C GLY A 40 19.01 -2.14 19.60
N ASN A 41 18.52 -2.51 18.40
CA ASN A 41 18.56 -3.88 17.87
C ASN A 41 19.98 -4.50 17.78
N ASP A 42 21.02 -3.67 17.70
CA ASP A 42 22.41 -4.13 17.61
C ASP A 42 22.87 -4.81 18.91
N ALA A 43 22.46 -4.31 20.08
CA ALA A 43 22.79 -4.90 21.38
C ALA A 43 22.06 -6.23 21.62
N VAL A 44 20.82 -6.36 21.11
CA VAL A 44 20.03 -7.60 21.13
C VAL A 44 20.67 -8.66 20.23
N THR A 45 21.15 -8.25 19.05
CA THR A 45 21.82 -9.13 18.10
C THR A 45 23.17 -9.64 18.63
N GLU A 46 23.94 -8.78 19.30
CA GLU A 46 25.21 -9.13 19.97
C GLU A 46 24.98 -10.11 21.14
N SER A 47 23.90 -9.92 21.90
CA SER A 47 23.49 -10.81 23.00
C SER A 47 23.07 -12.19 22.48
N LEU A 48 22.30 -12.24 21.39
CA LEU A 48 21.88 -13.48 20.73
C LEU A 48 23.06 -14.26 20.12
N ARG A 49 24.09 -13.56 19.61
CA ARG A 49 25.35 -14.18 19.17
C ARG A 49 26.13 -14.81 20.33
N ARG A 50 26.26 -14.12 21.46
CA ARG A 50 26.93 -14.67 22.66
C ARG A 50 26.20 -15.88 23.25
N SER A 51 24.89 -15.96 23.01
CA SER A 51 24.02 -17.06 23.47
C SER A 51 24.03 -18.28 22.54
N GLY A 52 24.77 -18.24 21.43
CA GLY A 52 24.87 -19.36 20.49
C GLY A 52 23.61 -19.64 19.67
N HIS A 53 22.72 -18.64 19.51
CA HIS A 53 21.45 -18.83 18.81
C HIS A 53 21.67 -19.06 17.30
N PRO A 54 21.15 -20.14 16.69
CA PRO A 54 21.49 -20.56 15.32
C PRO A 54 21.10 -19.56 14.22
N GLY A 55 20.18 -18.63 14.49
CA GLY A 55 19.79 -17.56 13.56
C GLY A 55 20.81 -16.43 13.40
N ALA A 56 21.88 -16.39 14.20
CA ALA A 56 22.86 -15.29 14.22
C ALA A 56 24.24 -15.64 13.61
N LEU A 57 24.42 -16.87 13.11
CA LEU A 57 25.72 -17.43 12.71
C LEU A 57 26.02 -17.41 11.20
N HIS A 58 25.08 -17.00 10.35
CA HIS A 58 25.32 -16.88 8.90
C HIS A 58 25.29 -15.42 8.47
N GLY A 59 26.49 -14.83 8.37
CA GLY A 59 26.70 -13.49 7.86
C GLY A 59 26.41 -13.41 6.36
N ALA A 60 25.28 -12.83 6.00
CA ALA A 60 25.09 -12.23 4.69
C ALA A 60 25.94 -10.94 4.60
N PRO A 61 26.58 -10.65 3.46
CA PRO A 61 27.40 -9.45 3.29
C PRO A 61 26.57 -8.20 3.59
N VAL A 62 27.04 -7.41 4.54
CA VAL A 62 26.44 -6.15 4.99
C VAL A 62 26.36 -5.19 3.81
N GLN A 63 25.20 -5.13 3.16
CA GLN A 63 24.83 -3.93 2.41
C GLN A 63 24.69 -2.82 3.45
N ARG A 64 25.51 -1.77 3.28
CA ARG A 64 25.46 -0.57 4.13
C ARG A 64 24.03 -0.05 4.13
N ALA A 65 23.35 -0.19 5.26
CA ALA A 65 22.09 0.48 5.51
C ALA A 65 22.29 1.99 5.27
N PRO A 66 21.44 2.66 4.47
CA PRO A 66 21.47 4.10 4.37
C PRO A 66 21.24 4.70 5.77
N LYS A 67 22.08 5.68 6.12
CA LYS A 67 22.07 6.34 7.43
C LYS A 67 20.66 6.83 7.78
N ARG A 68 20.15 6.38 8.92
CA ARG A 68 18.94 6.90 9.58
C ARG A 68 19.07 8.41 9.79
N GLY A 69 17.99 9.13 9.54
CA GLY A 69 17.82 10.51 10.01
C GLY A 69 17.44 11.55 8.96
N HIS A 70 16.83 11.17 7.84
CA HIS A 70 16.14 12.15 7.00
C HIS A 70 14.65 12.02 7.31
N GLU A 71 14.05 13.06 7.90
CA GLU A 71 12.62 13.32 7.68
C GLU A 71 12.39 13.13 6.18
N GLU A 72 11.47 12.23 5.79
CA GLU A 72 11.10 12.06 4.39
C GLU A 72 10.44 13.36 3.94
N SER A 73 11.27 14.29 3.46
CA SER A 73 10.78 15.48 2.81
C SER A 73 9.87 15.05 1.67
N THR A 74 8.63 15.54 1.68
CA THR A 74 7.73 15.47 0.54
C THR A 74 8.17 16.42 -0.59
N GLU A 75 9.27 17.15 -0.41
CA GLU A 75 9.81 18.17 -1.31
C GLU A 75 11.07 17.68 -2.05
N GLY A 76 11.04 16.47 -2.58
CA GLY A 76 12.03 16.03 -3.56
C GLY A 76 11.58 16.39 -4.97
N GLU A 77 12.23 17.35 -5.63
CA GLU A 77 11.93 17.66 -7.04
C GLU A 77 12.37 16.50 -7.94
N ILE A 78 11.42 15.95 -8.71
CA ILE A 78 11.70 14.91 -9.69
C ILE A 78 12.37 15.55 -10.90
N ASP A 79 13.54 15.03 -11.27
CA ASP A 79 14.30 15.57 -12.40
C ASP A 79 13.53 15.28 -13.71
N PRO A 80 13.16 16.30 -14.50
CA PRO A 80 12.43 16.13 -15.77
C PRO A 80 13.16 15.20 -16.75
N LEU A 81 14.50 15.18 -16.72
CA LEU A 81 15.31 14.29 -17.53
C LEU A 81 15.20 12.84 -17.07
N ALA A 82 15.05 12.59 -15.76
CA ALA A 82 14.81 11.24 -15.25
C ALA A 82 13.50 10.70 -15.80
N VAL A 83 12.40 11.47 -15.70
CA VAL A 83 11.08 11.08 -16.24
C VAL A 83 11.17 10.77 -17.73
N SER A 84 11.79 11.66 -18.49
CA SER A 84 11.98 11.48 -19.94
C SER A 84 12.79 10.22 -20.25
N THR A 85 13.83 9.95 -19.46
CA THR A 85 14.66 8.75 -19.61
C THR A 85 13.87 7.47 -19.34
N LEU A 86 12.95 7.48 -18.37
CA LEU A 86 12.06 6.35 -18.09
C LEU A 86 11.10 6.09 -19.26
N GLY A 87 10.55 7.14 -19.87
CA GLY A 87 9.64 7.04 -21.02
C GLY A 87 10.29 6.59 -22.33
N GLN A 88 11.60 6.79 -22.50
CA GLN A 88 12.33 6.38 -23.71
C GLN A 88 12.46 4.85 -23.83
N GLN A 89 12.08 4.30 -24.99
CA GLN A 89 12.23 2.87 -25.32
C GLN A 89 13.67 2.37 -25.22
N LEU A 90 14.66 3.25 -25.41
CA LEU A 90 16.07 2.88 -25.33
C LEU A 90 16.42 2.42 -23.91
N GLY A 91 16.75 1.14 -23.73
CA GLY A 91 17.03 0.55 -22.43
C GLY A 91 15.79 0.04 -21.70
N HIS A 92 14.66 -0.11 -22.41
CA HIS A 92 13.56 -0.96 -21.96
C HIS A 92 13.93 -2.43 -22.15
N GLU A 93 13.70 -3.20 -21.10
CA GLU A 93 13.87 -4.65 -21.03
C GLU A 93 12.50 -5.33 -20.92
N ASP A 94 12.48 -6.65 -21.07
CA ASP A 94 11.30 -7.43 -20.76
C ASP A 94 11.02 -7.38 -19.25
N THR A 95 9.78 -7.10 -18.91
CA THR A 95 9.27 -7.00 -17.54
C THR A 95 8.15 -8.02 -17.32
N TYR A 96 7.36 -7.88 -16.25
CA TYR A 96 6.34 -8.85 -15.88
C TYR A 96 5.29 -9.03 -16.97
N LYS A 97 4.77 -10.25 -17.18
CA LYS A 97 3.68 -10.55 -18.14
C LYS A 97 3.77 -9.76 -19.47
N GLY A 98 4.86 -9.92 -20.22
CA GLY A 98 5.01 -9.34 -21.56
C GLY A 98 5.21 -7.82 -21.62
N GLY A 99 5.28 -7.13 -20.47
CA GLY A 99 5.57 -5.70 -20.41
C GLY A 99 6.98 -5.38 -20.91
N ARG A 100 7.18 -4.17 -21.42
CA ARG A 100 8.51 -3.64 -21.74
C ARG A 100 8.70 -2.29 -21.05
N GLY A 101 9.80 -2.18 -20.30
CA GLY A 101 10.07 -1.01 -19.50
C GLY A 101 11.43 -1.09 -18.82
N ARG A 102 11.75 -0.09 -18.01
CA ARG A 102 12.91 -0.11 -17.14
C ARG A 102 12.59 -0.77 -15.80
N LYS A 103 13.60 -1.40 -15.22
CA LYS A 103 13.56 -1.97 -13.88
C LYS A 103 14.29 -1.03 -12.94
N LEU A 104 13.56 -0.35 -12.06
CA LEU A 104 14.13 0.48 -11.01
C LEU A 104 14.25 -0.34 -9.72
N PRO A 105 15.22 -0.02 -8.85
CA PRO A 105 15.38 -0.74 -7.59
C PRO A 105 14.12 -0.65 -6.72
N LYS A 106 13.75 -1.77 -6.10
CA LYS A 106 12.68 -1.90 -5.10
C LYS A 106 13.31 -2.32 -3.77
N ASP A 107 13.06 -1.59 -2.69
CA ASP A 107 13.71 -1.85 -1.39
C ASP A 107 13.16 -3.09 -0.67
N ARG A 108 11.88 -3.37 -0.89
CA ARG A 108 11.16 -4.50 -0.31
C ARG A 108 10.57 -5.31 -1.44
N GLU A 109 11.09 -6.52 -1.64
CA GLU A 109 10.62 -7.43 -2.68
C GLU A 109 9.09 -7.64 -2.63
N GLN A 110 8.53 -7.65 -1.41
CA GLN A 110 7.10 -7.87 -1.16
C GLN A 110 6.25 -6.60 -1.04
N ALA A 111 6.80 -5.39 -1.26
CA ALA A 111 5.97 -4.18 -1.15
C ALA A 111 4.81 -4.24 -2.13
N ALA A 112 3.59 -4.09 -1.61
CA ALA A 112 2.37 -4.11 -2.39
C ALA A 112 2.31 -2.89 -3.34
N CYS A 113 1.51 -2.98 -4.39
CA CYS A 113 1.35 -1.90 -5.38
C CYS A 113 0.90 -0.57 -4.74
N TRP A 114 -0.01 -0.64 -3.77
CA TRP A 114 -0.45 0.53 -3.03
C TRP A 114 0.63 1.07 -2.09
N GLU A 115 1.36 0.20 -1.37
CA GLU A 115 2.44 0.63 -0.46
C GLU A 115 3.52 1.39 -1.21
N TRP A 116 3.85 0.92 -2.42
CA TRP A 116 4.67 1.71 -3.31
C TRP A 116 3.99 3.04 -3.65
N ALA A 117 2.80 3.01 -4.26
CA ALA A 117 2.19 4.21 -4.83
C ALA A 117 1.92 5.36 -3.83
N VAL A 118 1.60 5.06 -2.58
CA VAL A 118 1.27 6.09 -1.56
C VAL A 118 2.28 6.18 -0.41
N ARG A 119 3.07 5.13 -0.13
CA ARG A 119 4.07 5.14 0.96
C ARG A 119 5.52 5.07 0.49
N ALA A 120 5.79 4.93 -0.80
CA ALA A 120 7.15 4.64 -1.28
C ALA A 120 7.76 3.38 -0.61
N ALA A 121 6.93 2.44 -0.16
CA ALA A 121 7.31 1.26 0.61
C ALA A 121 8.06 1.54 1.94
N THR A 122 7.86 2.70 2.57
CA THR A 122 8.37 3.01 3.91
C THR A 122 7.39 2.60 5.01
N ASP A 123 7.88 2.40 6.25
CA ASP A 123 7.07 2.15 7.45
C ASP A 123 6.43 3.46 7.95
N ASP A 124 5.77 4.19 7.05
CA ASP A 124 5.12 5.45 7.37
C ASP A 124 3.74 5.23 8.00
N THR A 125 3.32 6.26 8.72
CA THR A 125 1.98 6.45 9.28
C THR A 125 0.87 6.41 8.22
N GLY A 126 -0.34 6.09 8.67
CA GLY A 126 -1.54 5.96 7.83
C GLY A 126 -2.17 4.58 7.93
N ILE A 127 -3.32 4.41 7.29
CA ILE A 127 -4.08 3.15 7.28
C ILE A 127 -3.73 2.30 6.06
N SER A 128 -3.86 0.97 6.16
CA SER A 128 -3.75 0.14 4.96
C SER A 128 -4.92 0.38 4.00
N HIS A 129 -4.76 0.07 2.72
CA HIS A 129 -5.89 0.18 1.77
C HIS A 129 -7.08 -0.70 2.19
N GLY A 130 -6.80 -1.89 2.75
CA GLY A 130 -7.81 -2.83 3.23
C GLY A 130 -8.56 -2.24 4.43
N ASP A 131 -7.84 -1.78 5.46
CA ASP A 131 -8.46 -1.15 6.64
C ASP A 131 -9.28 0.09 6.26
N CYS A 132 -8.79 0.90 5.31
CA CYS A 132 -9.52 2.04 4.76
C CYS A 132 -10.84 1.60 4.10
N TRP A 133 -10.76 0.59 3.23
CA TRP A 133 -11.90 0.16 2.44
C TRP A 133 -12.95 -0.54 3.29
N GLU A 134 -12.52 -1.43 4.18
CA GLU A 134 -13.40 -2.09 5.14
C GLU A 134 -14.11 -1.07 6.03
N TYR A 135 -13.42 -0.01 6.49
CA TYR A 135 -14.03 1.07 7.26
C TYR A 135 -15.11 1.80 6.47
N LEU A 136 -14.78 2.24 5.26
CA LEU A 136 -15.68 3.02 4.41
C LEU A 136 -16.93 2.24 4.00
N THR A 137 -16.77 0.94 3.76
CA THR A 137 -17.87 0.04 3.38
C THR A 137 -18.61 -0.56 4.58
N SER A 138 -18.21 -0.21 5.81
CA SER A 138 -18.79 -0.73 7.07
C SER A 138 -18.72 -2.26 7.18
N MET A 139 -17.65 -2.88 6.66
CA MET A 139 -17.43 -4.30 6.86
C MET A 139 -17.16 -4.60 8.35
N PRO A 140 -17.66 -5.72 8.89
CA PRO A 140 -17.69 -6.00 10.33
C PRO A 140 -16.31 -6.31 10.95
N PHE A 141 -15.23 -6.27 10.17
CA PHE A 141 -13.89 -6.71 10.57
C PHE A 141 -12.93 -5.57 10.94
N VAL A 142 -13.40 -4.33 10.92
CA VAL A 142 -12.56 -3.16 11.15
C VAL A 142 -12.33 -2.95 12.64
N ASP A 143 -11.04 -2.94 13.01
CA ASP A 143 -10.60 -2.42 14.29
C ASP A 143 -10.48 -0.89 14.20
N ASP A 144 -11.50 -0.17 14.68
CA ASP A 144 -11.57 1.30 14.66
C ASP A 144 -10.35 1.96 15.35
N SER A 145 -9.63 1.24 16.23
CA SER A 145 -8.42 1.77 16.87
C SER A 145 -7.29 2.03 15.87
N LYS A 146 -7.29 1.38 14.71
CA LYS A 146 -6.33 1.65 13.62
C LYS A 146 -6.47 3.07 13.05
N LEU A 147 -7.66 3.67 13.17
CA LEU A 147 -7.91 5.04 12.71
C LEU A 147 -7.37 6.10 13.66
N ASP A 148 -7.02 5.74 14.90
CA ASP A 148 -6.47 6.68 15.88
C ASP A 148 -5.06 7.16 15.51
N GLN A 149 -4.41 6.46 14.57
CA GLN A 149 -3.12 6.86 13.99
C GLN A 149 -3.26 7.97 12.94
N LEU A 150 -4.49 8.29 12.51
CA LEU A 150 -4.75 9.31 11.49
C LEU A 150 -4.83 10.71 12.08
N ALA A 151 -4.45 11.70 11.27
CA ALA A 151 -4.71 13.09 11.61
C ALA A 151 -6.23 13.33 11.83
N PRO A 152 -6.64 14.11 12.85
CA PRO A 152 -8.05 14.31 13.18
C PRO A 152 -8.92 14.79 12.01
N ALA A 153 -8.39 15.66 11.14
CA ALA A 153 -9.08 16.14 9.95
C ALA A 153 -9.38 15.00 8.96
N VAL A 154 -8.41 14.12 8.73
CA VAL A 154 -8.56 12.95 7.84
C VAL A 154 -9.57 11.97 8.44
N LYS A 155 -9.50 11.71 9.75
CA LYS A 155 -10.45 10.84 10.44
C LYS A 155 -11.89 11.37 10.34
N ALA A 156 -12.07 12.68 10.50
CA ALA A 156 -13.39 13.32 10.35
C ALA A 156 -13.92 13.21 8.90
N GLU A 157 -13.07 13.42 7.89
CA GLU A 157 -13.43 13.28 6.48
C GLU A 157 -13.84 11.84 6.14
N LEU A 158 -13.06 10.84 6.59
CA LEU A 158 -13.42 9.42 6.42
C LEU A 158 -14.75 9.07 7.09
N GLY A 159 -15.01 9.63 8.28
CA GLY A 159 -16.27 9.42 8.99
C GLY A 159 -17.48 9.99 8.23
N GLN A 160 -17.35 11.20 7.66
CA GLN A 160 -18.38 11.81 6.81
C GLN A 160 -18.61 11.02 5.52
N LEU A 161 -17.52 10.52 4.90
CA LEU A 161 -17.60 9.70 3.70
C LEU A 161 -18.31 8.37 3.96
N ARG A 162 -17.96 7.67 5.04
CA ARG A 162 -18.64 6.44 5.48
C ARG A 162 -20.14 6.65 5.68
N ALA A 163 -20.52 7.74 6.36
CA ALA A 163 -21.92 8.07 6.56
C ALA A 163 -22.65 8.32 5.23
N SER A 164 -21.98 8.98 4.27
CA SER A 164 -22.54 9.26 2.94
C SER A 164 -22.71 8.00 2.09
N ILE A 165 -21.72 7.10 2.09
CA ILE A 165 -21.80 5.77 1.46
C ILE A 165 -22.96 4.96 2.04
N THR A 166 -23.12 5.00 3.36
CA THR A 166 -24.20 4.29 4.07
C THR A 166 -25.57 4.86 3.70
N ALA A 167 -25.72 6.19 3.69
CA ALA A 167 -26.95 6.86 3.30
C ALA A 167 -27.34 6.61 1.83
N ALA A 168 -26.36 6.41 0.95
CA ALA A 168 -26.56 6.03 -0.44
C ALA A 168 -26.91 4.53 -0.63
N GLY A 169 -26.91 3.73 0.45
CA GLY A 169 -27.17 2.29 0.36
C GLY A 169 -26.03 1.50 -0.30
N LEU A 170 -24.82 2.04 -0.30
CA LEU A 170 -23.61 1.45 -0.89
C LEU A 170 -22.69 0.78 0.15
N ALA A 171 -23.07 0.81 1.43
CA ALA A 171 -22.39 0.01 2.45
C ALA A 171 -22.54 -1.48 2.14
N PHE A 172 -21.56 -2.28 2.57
CA PHE A 172 -21.60 -3.72 2.38
C PHE A 172 -22.82 -4.32 3.10
N ASP A 173 -23.66 -5.01 2.33
CA ASP A 173 -24.83 -5.74 2.82
C ASP A 173 -24.77 -7.16 2.24
N PRO A 174 -24.52 -8.20 3.08
CA PRO A 174 -24.40 -9.58 2.61
C PRO A 174 -25.70 -10.11 1.98
N ASP A 175 -26.84 -9.48 2.25
CA ASP A 175 -28.14 -9.84 1.65
C ASP A 175 -28.38 -9.14 0.30
N ARG A 176 -27.53 -8.16 -0.07
CA ARG A 176 -27.63 -7.37 -1.31
C ARG A 176 -26.35 -7.43 -2.15
N MET A 177 -26.00 -8.63 -2.60
CA MET A 177 -24.79 -8.91 -3.38
C MET A 177 -24.84 -8.48 -4.87
N ARG A 178 -25.82 -7.65 -5.28
CA ARG A 178 -25.92 -7.18 -6.67
C ARG A 178 -24.95 -6.02 -6.90
N PRO A 179 -24.08 -6.07 -7.92
CA PRO A 179 -23.18 -4.96 -8.21
C PRO A 179 -23.96 -3.64 -8.40
N PRO A 180 -23.59 -2.57 -7.67
CA PRO A 180 -24.15 -1.24 -7.93
C PRO A 180 -23.74 -0.73 -9.31
N ALA A 181 -24.48 0.25 -9.86
CA ALA A 181 -24.11 0.87 -11.13
C ALA A 181 -22.83 1.71 -10.93
N GLU A 182 -21.93 1.71 -11.92
CA GLU A 182 -20.65 2.43 -11.83
C GLU A 182 -20.83 3.92 -11.55
N GLY A 183 -21.83 4.56 -12.18
CA GLY A 183 -22.12 5.98 -12.00
C GLY A 183 -22.53 6.34 -10.57
N ASP A 184 -23.12 5.41 -9.82
CA ASP A 184 -23.50 5.62 -8.42
C ASP A 184 -22.29 5.50 -7.49
N VAL A 185 -21.32 4.65 -7.84
CA VAL A 185 -20.17 4.33 -6.99
C VAL A 185 -18.99 5.25 -7.23
N ARG A 186 -18.77 5.67 -8.48
CA ARG A 186 -17.60 6.44 -8.89
C ARG A 186 -17.36 7.69 -8.04
N PRO A 187 -18.36 8.54 -7.72
CA PRO A 187 -18.12 9.71 -6.88
C PRO A 187 -17.58 9.35 -5.49
N PHE A 188 -18.04 8.23 -4.92
CA PHE A 188 -17.54 7.74 -3.64
C PHE A 188 -16.14 7.15 -3.78
N MET A 189 -15.85 6.39 -4.84
CA MET A 189 -14.48 5.92 -5.12
C MET A 189 -13.49 7.07 -5.26
N GLU A 190 -13.87 8.13 -5.97
CA GLU A 190 -13.05 9.35 -6.12
C GLU A 190 -12.77 10.00 -4.76
N GLN A 191 -13.80 10.18 -3.93
CA GLN A 191 -13.64 10.74 -2.58
C GLN A 191 -12.79 9.84 -1.68
N SER A 192 -13.05 8.53 -1.69
CA SER A 192 -12.29 7.53 -0.93
C SER A 192 -10.81 7.55 -1.29
N MET A 193 -10.50 7.61 -2.59
CA MET A 193 -9.13 7.65 -3.06
C MET A 193 -8.42 8.97 -2.68
N ARG A 194 -9.12 10.10 -2.72
CA ARG A 194 -8.58 11.39 -2.25
C ARG A 194 -8.28 11.36 -0.76
N ALA A 195 -9.21 10.82 0.04
CA ALA A 195 -9.02 10.68 1.49
C ALA A 195 -7.86 9.71 1.80
N PHE A 196 -7.78 8.58 1.10
CA PHE A 196 -6.71 7.60 1.24
C PHE A 196 -5.33 8.19 0.94
N VAL A 197 -5.18 8.87 -0.20
CA VAL A 197 -3.93 9.56 -0.59
C VAL A 197 -3.54 10.63 0.45
N THR A 198 -4.52 11.42 0.92
CA THR A 198 -4.28 12.45 1.94
C THR A 198 -3.92 11.86 3.30
N SER A 199 -4.49 10.71 3.66
CA SER A 199 -4.16 9.98 4.90
C SER A 199 -2.72 9.51 4.97
N HIS A 200 -2.04 9.42 3.81
CA HIS A 200 -0.62 9.10 3.69
C HIS A 200 0.26 10.35 3.49
N GLY A 201 -0.26 11.55 3.77
CA GLY A 201 0.51 12.79 3.76
C GLY A 201 0.78 13.37 2.36
N LEU A 202 0.14 12.85 1.32
CA LEU A 202 0.24 13.41 -0.03
C LEU A 202 -0.77 14.54 -0.22
N ARG A 203 -0.31 15.66 -0.77
CA ARG A 203 -1.15 16.83 -1.06
C ARG A 203 -1.73 16.74 -2.47
N ILE A 204 -3.03 16.93 -2.61
CA ILE A 204 -3.72 16.95 -3.92
C ILE A 204 -3.48 18.29 -4.62
N ALA A 205 -3.23 18.26 -5.94
CA ALA A 205 -3.08 19.46 -6.78
C ALA A 205 -3.64 19.24 -8.20
N THR A 206 -4.77 19.86 -8.52
CA THR A 206 -5.49 19.65 -9.79
C THR A 206 -4.86 20.33 -10.99
N ASP A 207 -4.28 21.52 -10.82
CA ASP A 207 -3.93 22.38 -11.96
C ASP A 207 -2.57 22.04 -12.56
N ARG A 208 -1.59 21.72 -11.70
CA ARG A 208 -0.22 21.37 -12.07
C ARG A 208 0.30 20.24 -11.17
N PRO A 209 -0.24 19.02 -11.33
CA PRO A 209 0.25 17.87 -10.59
C PRO A 209 1.69 17.53 -10.98
N ALA A 210 2.49 17.14 -9.98
CA ALA A 210 3.78 16.51 -10.21
C ALA A 210 3.62 15.04 -10.64
N ALA A 211 2.55 14.39 -10.19
CA ALA A 211 2.23 13.01 -10.49
C ALA A 211 0.73 12.73 -10.31
N TRP A 212 0.29 11.55 -10.73
CA TRP A 212 -1.01 10.99 -10.40
C TRP A 212 -0.80 9.69 -9.65
N VAL A 213 -1.41 9.57 -8.47
CA VAL A 213 -1.62 8.26 -7.83
C VAL A 213 -2.87 7.68 -8.47
N VAL A 214 -2.72 6.52 -9.07
CA VAL A 214 -3.77 5.89 -9.85
C VAL A 214 -4.20 4.62 -9.16
N CYS A 215 -5.51 4.47 -8.99
CA CYS A 215 -6.15 3.25 -8.50
C CYS A 215 -7.03 2.69 -9.61
N ASN A 216 -6.81 1.41 -9.92
CA ASN A 216 -7.76 0.61 -10.65
C ASN A 216 -8.65 -0.14 -9.66
N TYR A 217 -9.96 -0.09 -9.89
CA TYR A 217 -10.96 -0.72 -9.04
C TYR A 217 -11.95 -1.51 -9.88
N LYS A 218 -12.55 -2.51 -9.25
CA LYS A 218 -13.57 -3.37 -9.84
C LYS A 218 -14.87 -3.21 -9.08
N VAL A 219 -16.00 -3.16 -9.79
CA VAL A 219 -17.33 -3.24 -9.18
C VAL A 219 -17.82 -4.68 -9.28
N SER A 220 -17.88 -5.38 -8.16
CA SER A 220 -18.29 -6.79 -8.15
C SER A 220 -19.02 -7.14 -6.86
N ALA A 221 -19.93 -8.13 -6.92
CA ALA A 221 -20.54 -8.72 -5.73
C ALA A 221 -21.14 -7.73 -4.71
N GLY A 222 -21.73 -6.62 -5.17
CA GLY A 222 -22.35 -5.61 -4.29
C GLY A 222 -21.45 -4.48 -3.82
N VAL A 223 -20.16 -4.48 -4.18
CA VAL A 223 -19.19 -3.49 -3.70
C VAL A 223 -18.24 -3.08 -4.81
N ALA A 224 -17.78 -1.84 -4.82
CA ALA A 224 -16.56 -1.49 -5.56
C ALA A 224 -15.36 -1.73 -4.66
N ALA A 225 -14.23 -2.20 -5.19
CA ALA A 225 -13.04 -2.37 -4.37
C ALA A 225 -11.79 -1.99 -5.17
N PRO A 226 -10.83 -1.28 -4.56
CA PRO A 226 -9.50 -1.12 -5.14
C PRO A 226 -8.86 -2.48 -5.43
N ASP A 227 -8.24 -2.61 -6.60
CA ASP A 227 -7.58 -3.84 -7.03
C ASP A 227 -6.07 -3.60 -7.22
N HIS A 228 -5.69 -2.58 -8.01
CA HIS A 228 -4.29 -2.29 -8.30
C HIS A 228 -3.97 -0.80 -8.26
N PHE A 229 -2.70 -0.47 -7.97
CA PHE A 229 -2.24 0.90 -7.82
C PHE A 229 -0.93 1.16 -8.58
N TRP A 230 -0.78 2.37 -9.12
CA TRP A 230 0.46 2.83 -9.73
C TRP A 230 0.60 4.35 -9.65
N ILE A 231 1.76 4.84 -10.04
CA ILE A 231 2.06 6.27 -10.20
C ILE A 231 2.16 6.57 -11.70
N GLU A 232 1.62 7.70 -12.13
CA GLU A 232 1.91 8.26 -13.44
C GLU A 232 2.65 9.59 -13.30
N LEU A 233 3.70 9.78 -14.10
CA LEU A 233 4.45 11.03 -14.19
C LEU A 233 4.20 11.70 -15.55
N PRO A 234 4.09 13.04 -15.60
CA PRO A 234 4.02 13.75 -16.87
C PRO A 234 5.41 13.82 -17.49
N ASP A 235 5.58 13.24 -18.69
CA ASP A 235 6.80 13.43 -19.47
C ASP A 235 6.86 14.87 -19.99
N PRO A 236 7.86 15.67 -19.59
CA PRO A 236 7.98 17.08 -19.97
C PRO A 236 8.23 17.28 -21.47
N ASN A 237 8.78 16.28 -22.17
CA ASN A 237 9.17 16.40 -23.58
C ASN A 237 8.06 15.99 -24.53
N THR A 238 7.28 14.98 -24.15
CA THR A 238 6.26 14.37 -25.02
C THR A 238 4.84 14.71 -24.57
N GLY A 239 4.65 15.12 -23.32
CA GLY A 239 3.33 15.24 -22.69
C GLY A 239 2.68 13.89 -22.37
N ALA A 240 3.33 12.77 -22.70
CA ALA A 240 2.83 11.43 -22.41
C ALA A 240 2.93 11.11 -20.91
N ARG A 241 2.27 10.04 -20.48
CA ARG A 241 2.36 9.53 -19.11
C ARG A 241 3.37 8.41 -19.02
N VAL A 242 4.31 8.53 -18.09
CA VAL A 242 5.22 7.46 -17.69
C VAL A 242 4.59 6.74 -16.52
N VAL A 243 4.39 5.43 -16.64
CA VAL A 243 3.80 4.57 -15.61
C VAL A 243 4.91 4.01 -14.73
N LEU A 244 4.75 4.09 -13.41
CA LEU A 244 5.59 3.44 -12.41
C LEU A 244 4.74 2.55 -11.51
N GLN A 245 5.00 1.25 -11.49
CA GLN A 245 4.23 0.32 -10.67
C GLN A 245 5.09 -0.79 -10.08
N THR A 246 4.60 -1.39 -9.01
CA THR A 246 5.11 -2.66 -8.49
C THR A 246 4.06 -3.74 -8.67
N VAL A 247 4.51 -4.98 -8.83
CA VAL A 247 3.67 -6.16 -8.73
C VAL A 247 4.14 -6.94 -7.48
N PRO A 248 3.23 -7.56 -6.71
CA PRO A 248 3.63 -8.57 -5.73
C PRO A 248 4.48 -9.61 -6.47
N ASP A 249 5.63 -9.98 -5.93
CA ASP A 249 6.54 -11.01 -6.49
C ASP A 249 7.55 -10.56 -7.57
N ILE A 250 7.65 -9.26 -7.89
CA ILE A 250 8.79 -8.76 -8.68
C ILE A 250 9.75 -7.90 -7.84
N PRO A 251 11.08 -8.09 -7.96
CA PRO A 251 12.08 -7.39 -7.14
C PRO A 251 12.43 -5.99 -7.69
N TYR A 252 11.56 -5.39 -8.50
CA TYR A 252 11.80 -4.09 -9.14
C TYR A 252 10.50 -3.30 -9.29
N VAL A 253 10.64 -1.98 -9.44
CA VAL A 253 9.58 -1.11 -9.94
C VAL A 253 9.66 -1.12 -11.46
N GLU A 254 8.55 -1.38 -12.13
CA GLU A 254 8.43 -1.24 -13.58
C GLU A 254 8.21 0.23 -13.92
N ALA A 255 8.99 0.78 -14.85
CA ALA A 255 8.83 2.15 -15.33
C ALA A 255 8.83 2.20 -16.86
N GLY A 256 7.78 2.73 -17.48
CA GLY A 256 7.64 2.73 -18.94
C GLY A 256 6.40 3.46 -19.42
N GLY A 257 5.88 3.10 -20.60
CA GLY A 257 4.72 3.75 -21.17
C GLY A 257 3.38 3.21 -20.65
N PRO A 258 2.26 3.75 -21.18
CA PRO A 258 0.89 3.33 -20.86
C PRO A 258 0.61 1.83 -21.03
N GLU A 259 1.35 1.15 -21.92
CA GLU A 259 1.24 -0.29 -22.19
C GLU A 259 1.53 -1.16 -20.96
N LEU A 260 2.12 -0.59 -19.90
CA LEU A 260 2.34 -1.31 -18.65
C LEU A 260 1.11 -1.33 -17.74
N ARG A 261 0.12 -0.45 -17.92
CA ARG A 261 -1.04 -0.32 -17.02
C ARG A 261 -1.78 -1.65 -16.82
N TRP A 262 -2.33 -1.88 -15.64
CA TRP A 262 -3.02 -3.13 -15.33
C TRP A 262 -4.51 -3.04 -15.64
N HIS A 263 -5.11 -4.09 -16.23
CA HIS A 263 -6.53 -4.17 -16.60
C HIS A 263 -7.00 -2.98 -17.47
N GLU A 264 -6.15 -2.54 -18.40
CA GLU A 264 -6.44 -1.44 -19.32
C GLU A 264 -6.40 -1.93 -20.76
N LYS A 265 -7.29 -1.40 -21.61
CA LYS A 265 -7.41 -1.81 -23.02
C LYS A 265 -6.11 -1.63 -23.81
N ASP A 266 -5.37 -0.58 -23.51
CA ASP A 266 -4.14 -0.22 -24.22
C ASP A 266 -2.89 -0.89 -23.61
N SER A 267 -3.08 -1.77 -22.64
CA SER A 267 -1.99 -2.55 -22.03
C SER A 267 -1.47 -3.64 -22.97
N VAL A 268 -0.35 -4.28 -22.61
CA VAL A 268 0.06 -5.54 -23.25
C VAL A 268 -0.97 -6.64 -23.01
N LYS A 269 -1.11 -7.56 -23.98
CA LYS A 269 -2.19 -8.56 -24.04
C LYS A 269 -2.37 -9.35 -22.74
N GLU A 270 -1.26 -9.74 -22.10
CA GLU A 270 -1.23 -10.54 -20.89
C GLU A 270 -1.76 -9.78 -19.64
N ARG A 271 -1.95 -8.47 -19.74
CA ARG A 271 -2.44 -7.57 -18.68
C ARG A 271 -3.84 -7.00 -18.95
N GLN A 272 -4.42 -7.28 -20.13
CA GLN A 272 -5.74 -6.80 -20.56
C GLN A 272 -6.92 -7.62 -20.00
N SER A 273 -6.66 -8.68 -19.23
CA SER A 273 -7.72 -9.50 -18.65
C SER A 273 -8.70 -8.61 -17.88
N GLU A 274 -10.01 -8.82 -18.05
CA GLU A 274 -11.05 -8.10 -17.30
C GLU A 274 -11.04 -6.57 -17.43
N HIS A 275 -10.37 -6.00 -18.46
CA HIS A 275 -10.30 -4.53 -18.62
C HIS A 275 -11.67 -3.85 -18.75
N GLU A 276 -12.69 -4.56 -19.25
CA GLU A 276 -14.06 -4.05 -19.35
C GLU A 276 -14.77 -3.93 -17.99
N GLU A 277 -14.30 -4.68 -16.99
CA GLU A 277 -14.86 -4.72 -15.62
C GLU A 277 -14.15 -3.73 -14.69
N HIS A 278 -13.02 -3.19 -15.13
CA HIS A 278 -12.12 -2.35 -14.37
C HIS A 278 -12.30 -0.87 -14.71
N ARG A 279 -12.14 -0.01 -13.70
CA ARG A 279 -12.28 1.44 -13.82
C ARG A 279 -11.16 2.12 -13.06
N LYS A 280 -10.75 3.28 -13.53
CA LYS A 280 -9.61 4.00 -13.02
C LYS A 280 -10.02 5.29 -12.32
N ILE A 281 -9.48 5.51 -11.13
CA ILE A 281 -9.47 6.80 -10.44
C ILE A 281 -8.05 7.37 -10.47
N GLU A 282 -7.93 8.63 -10.87
CA GLU A 282 -6.67 9.37 -10.86
C GLU A 282 -6.72 10.45 -9.78
N VAL A 283 -5.80 10.39 -8.81
CA VAL A 283 -5.65 11.43 -7.79
C VAL A 283 -4.39 12.25 -8.11
N PRO A 284 -4.55 13.50 -8.57
CA PRO A 284 -3.42 14.34 -8.93
C PRO A 284 -2.73 14.87 -7.66
N VAL A 285 -1.43 14.64 -7.52
CA VAL A 285 -0.66 15.02 -6.33
C VAL A 285 0.38 16.09 -6.64
N ALA A 286 0.59 16.98 -5.69
CA ALA A 286 1.48 18.13 -5.80
C ALA A 286 2.96 17.73 -5.79
N ALA A 287 3.29 16.66 -5.09
CA ALA A 287 4.62 16.09 -5.00
C ALA A 287 4.52 14.62 -4.58
N LEU A 288 5.55 13.83 -4.93
CA LEU A 288 5.75 12.50 -4.39
C LEU A 288 6.64 12.55 -3.15
N LYS A 289 6.59 11.51 -2.31
CA LYS A 289 7.51 11.36 -1.18
C LYS A 289 8.97 11.31 -1.63
N GLY A 290 9.88 11.82 -0.80
CA GLY A 290 11.31 11.90 -1.11
C GLY A 290 11.93 10.59 -1.57
N ARG A 291 11.47 9.43 -1.05
CA ARG A 291 11.96 8.13 -1.52
C ARG A 291 11.57 7.82 -2.97
N HIS A 292 10.37 8.18 -3.42
CA HIS A 292 10.02 8.08 -4.84
C HIS A 292 11.00 8.88 -5.69
N THR A 293 11.23 10.14 -5.31
CA THR A 293 12.14 11.04 -6.01
C THR A 293 13.55 10.46 -6.08
N GLN A 294 14.06 9.89 -4.98
CA GLN A 294 15.38 9.24 -4.96
C GLN A 294 15.48 8.09 -5.96
N ILE A 295 14.49 7.19 -6.00
CA ILE A 295 14.48 6.04 -6.90
C ILE A 295 14.36 6.49 -8.36
N ILE A 296 13.45 7.45 -8.64
CA ILE A 296 13.23 7.98 -9.97
C ILE A 296 14.50 8.67 -10.49
N ASN A 297 15.07 9.61 -9.73
CA ASN A 297 16.24 10.38 -10.15
C ASN A 297 17.51 9.51 -10.23
N GLY A 298 17.58 8.42 -9.45
CA GLY A 298 18.69 7.46 -9.47
C GLY A 298 18.97 6.84 -10.84
N ILE A 299 18.01 6.84 -11.77
CA ILE A 299 18.24 6.36 -13.14
C ILE A 299 19.33 7.14 -13.88
N LEU A 300 19.48 8.44 -13.57
CA LEU A 300 20.47 9.31 -14.21
C LEU A 300 21.90 9.00 -13.76
N GLU A 301 22.07 8.50 -12.54
CA GLU A 301 23.38 8.05 -12.05
C GLU A 301 23.77 6.71 -12.65
N THR A 302 22.83 5.77 -12.71
CA THR A 302 23.01 4.47 -13.37
C THR A 302 23.38 4.65 -14.85
N GLY A 303 22.65 5.51 -15.57
CA GLY A 303 22.91 5.82 -16.98
C GLY A 303 24.28 6.47 -17.23
N ARG A 304 24.79 7.27 -16.28
CA ARG A 304 26.15 7.87 -16.36
C ARG A 304 27.24 6.82 -16.17
N ARG A 305 27.09 5.91 -15.20
CA ARG A 305 28.07 4.83 -14.96
C ARG A 305 28.16 3.85 -16.13
N THR A 306 27.04 3.48 -16.72
CA THR A 306 27.01 2.56 -17.88
C THR A 306 27.72 3.18 -19.10
N ARG A 307 27.49 4.47 -19.38
CA ARG A 307 28.19 5.19 -20.47
C ARG A 307 29.69 5.32 -20.25
N ALA A 308 30.13 5.61 -19.02
CA ALA A 308 31.54 5.67 -18.68
C ALA A 308 32.26 4.32 -18.84
N LYS A 309 31.55 3.21 -18.63
CA LYS A 309 32.08 1.85 -18.85
C LYS A 309 32.16 1.48 -20.35
N ALA A 310 31.20 1.93 -21.16
CA ALA A 310 31.18 1.69 -22.60
C ALA A 310 32.22 2.54 -23.37
N GLY A 311 32.52 3.76 -22.92
CA GLY A 311 33.53 4.63 -23.54
C GLY A 311 34.99 4.30 -23.16
N ARG A 312 35.23 3.18 -22.46
CA ARG A 312 36.57 2.68 -22.10
C ARG A 312 36.91 1.34 -22.78
N ALA A 313 36.07 0.88 -23.71
CA ALA A 313 36.31 -0.31 -24.53
C ALA A 313 36.96 0.07 -25.87
#